data_AF-A0A0M1N1X3-F1
#
_entry.id   AF-A0A0M1N1X3-F1
#
_cell.length_a   1.000
_cell.length_b   1.000
_cell.length_c   1.000
_cell.angle_alpha   90.00
_cell.angle_beta   90.00
_cell.angle_gamma   90.00
#
_symmetry.space_group_name_H-M   'P 1'
#
loop_
_entity.id
_entity.type
_entity.pdbx_description
1 polymer ?
#
loop_
_entity_poly.entity_id
_entity_poly.type
_entity_poly.pdbx_seq_one_letter_code
_entity_poly.pdbx_strand_id
1 'polypeptide(L)'
;MIIIRIRRISLFVLMSVLVAASFIWNGEQAAAKTAGGYTVEANGSHLTDVYIHEGKTYVPLKSLALALGYEVSYSLQEEFDNFHHYDLNSASSPLVSIWGNANWGYTIVRRAAQEMSVNDVNIYTPSRLCPPESDNCSLDESKYEGPFLFKNTLYVPVRDMAKAFNLKLTITLTQEGRLLQLSPR
;
A
#
# COMPACT_ATOMS: atom_id res chain seq x y z
N MET A 1 -10.41 -39.39 -70.93
CA MET A 1 -9.84 -38.06 -71.24
C MET A 1 -10.78 -36.99 -70.71
N ILE A 2 -10.52 -36.46 -69.51
CA ILE A 2 -11.10 -35.22 -68.97
C ILE A 2 -9.96 -34.58 -68.15
N ILE A 3 -9.48 -33.42 -68.59
CA ILE A 3 -8.44 -32.63 -67.93
C ILE A 3 -9.16 -31.58 -67.10
N ILE A 4 -9.11 -31.70 -65.77
CA ILE A 4 -9.63 -30.69 -64.85
C ILE A 4 -8.45 -29.85 -64.36
N ARG A 5 -8.35 -28.62 -64.88
CA ARG A 5 -7.46 -27.56 -64.39
C ARG A 5 -8.00 -27.03 -63.07
N ILE A 6 -7.31 -27.28 -61.96
CA ILE A 6 -7.60 -26.60 -60.69
C ILE A 6 -6.60 -25.46 -60.53
N ARG A 7 -7.16 -24.25 -60.53
CA ARG A 7 -6.46 -22.97 -60.36
C ARG A 7 -5.78 -22.89 -59.00
N ARG A 8 -4.50 -22.50 -59.01
CA ARG A 8 -3.74 -22.07 -57.83
C ARG A 8 -4.39 -20.80 -57.26
N ILE A 9 -5.09 -20.93 -56.14
CA ILE A 9 -5.57 -19.78 -55.36
C ILE A 9 -4.54 -19.53 -54.26
N SER A 10 -4.00 -18.31 -54.29
CA SER A 10 -2.91 -17.81 -53.46
C SER A 10 -3.15 -18.01 -51.96
N LEU A 11 -2.30 -18.81 -51.34
CA LEU A 11 -2.09 -18.92 -49.90
C LEU A 11 -1.39 -17.65 -49.36
N PHE A 12 -2.05 -16.49 -49.35
CA PHE A 12 -1.38 -15.26 -48.85
C PHE A 12 -2.29 -14.23 -48.16
N VAL A 13 -3.51 -14.59 -47.75
CA VAL A 13 -4.43 -13.63 -47.09
C VAL A 13 -5.06 -14.16 -45.79
N LEU A 14 -4.51 -15.21 -45.18
CA LEU A 14 -5.07 -15.78 -43.94
C LEU A 14 -4.05 -15.88 -42.78
N MET A 15 -3.15 -14.89 -42.67
CA MET A 15 -2.19 -14.82 -41.55
C MET A 15 -2.04 -13.42 -40.92
N SER A 16 -2.99 -12.51 -41.15
CA SER A 16 -2.94 -11.13 -40.62
C SER A 16 -3.98 -10.82 -39.55
N VAL A 17 -4.79 -11.79 -39.10
CA VAL A 17 -5.83 -11.56 -38.05
C VAL A 17 -5.44 -12.15 -36.68
N LEU A 18 -4.40 -12.99 -36.60
CA LEU A 18 -4.02 -13.65 -35.34
C LEU A 18 -2.93 -12.92 -34.51
N VAL A 19 -2.42 -11.78 -34.97
CA VAL A 19 -1.43 -10.97 -34.23
C VAL A 19 -2.07 -9.75 -33.54
N ALA A 20 -3.34 -9.43 -33.83
CA ALA A 20 -4.03 -8.30 -33.22
C ALA A 20 -4.69 -8.63 -31.86
N ALA A 21 -4.83 -9.92 -31.50
CA ALA A 21 -5.46 -10.34 -30.25
C ALA A 21 -4.46 -10.55 -29.09
N SER A 22 -3.15 -10.54 -29.36
CA SER A 22 -2.10 -10.72 -28.35
C SER A 22 -1.58 -9.40 -27.73
N PHE A 23 -2.13 -8.25 -28.11
CA PHE A 23 -1.71 -6.93 -27.58
C PHE A 23 -2.74 -6.25 -26.66
N ILE A 24 -3.86 -6.91 -26.34
CA ILE A 24 -4.90 -6.32 -25.46
C ILE A 24 -4.85 -6.92 -24.04
N TRP A 25 -3.95 -7.88 -23.77
CA TRP A 25 -3.74 -8.45 -22.43
C TRP A 25 -2.38 -8.09 -21.83
N ASN A 26 -1.95 -6.83 -22.02
CA ASN A 26 -1.14 -6.20 -20.99
C ASN A 26 -2.12 -5.54 -20.05
N GLY A 27 -2.52 -6.34 -19.04
CA GLY A 27 -3.22 -5.82 -17.88
C GLY A 27 -2.58 -4.52 -17.45
N GLU A 28 -3.43 -3.57 -17.12
CA GLU A 28 -3.13 -2.28 -16.54
C GLU A 28 -2.26 -2.51 -15.30
N GLN A 29 -0.96 -2.74 -15.51
CA GLN A 29 0.05 -2.45 -14.53
C GLN A 29 -0.07 -0.93 -14.40
N ALA A 30 -0.78 -0.51 -13.36
CA ALA A 30 -0.72 0.84 -12.84
C ALA A 30 0.78 1.15 -12.65
N ALA A 31 1.37 1.71 -13.70
CA ALA A 31 2.73 2.16 -13.67
C ALA A 31 2.77 3.20 -12.57
N ALA A 32 3.55 2.91 -11.53
CA ALA A 32 3.83 3.84 -10.47
C ALA A 32 4.27 5.16 -11.12
N LYS A 33 3.38 6.15 -11.16
CA LYS A 33 3.75 7.51 -11.50
C LYS A 33 4.74 7.93 -10.43
N THR A 34 6.02 8.01 -10.80
CA THR A 34 7.01 8.76 -10.03
C THR A 34 6.40 10.11 -9.70
N ALA A 35 6.23 10.37 -8.40
CA ALA A 35 5.48 11.49 -7.86
C ALA A 35 6.03 12.82 -8.39
N GLY A 36 5.40 13.36 -9.44
CA GLY A 36 5.53 14.77 -9.77
C GLY A 36 4.85 15.57 -8.66
N GLY A 37 5.64 16.02 -7.67
CA GLY A 37 5.27 17.07 -6.74
C GLY A 37 4.72 16.66 -5.38
N TYR A 38 5.20 15.56 -4.79
CA TYR A 38 5.04 15.32 -3.35
C TYR A 38 6.37 14.92 -2.71
N THR A 39 6.77 15.68 -1.70
CA THR A 39 7.94 15.40 -0.87
C THR A 39 7.46 15.15 0.56
N VAL A 40 8.03 14.15 1.23
CA VAL A 40 7.74 13.88 2.64
C VAL A 40 9.01 14.04 3.45
N GLU A 41 8.93 14.79 4.55
CA GLU A 41 10.00 14.97 5.52
C GLU A 41 9.56 14.52 6.90
N ALA A 42 10.45 13.84 7.61
CA ALA A 42 10.26 13.47 9.00
C ALA A 42 11.52 13.82 9.79
N ASN A 43 11.38 14.67 10.82
CA ASN A 43 12.49 15.12 11.67
C ASN A 43 13.70 15.67 10.86
N GLY A 44 13.41 16.46 9.81
CA GLY A 44 14.43 17.03 8.91
C GLY A 44 15.03 16.05 7.89
N SER A 45 14.64 14.77 7.90
CA SER A 45 15.07 13.78 6.92
C SER A 45 14.06 13.67 5.78
N HIS A 46 14.52 13.78 4.53
CA HIS A 46 13.71 13.52 3.35
C HIS A 46 13.45 12.02 3.20
N LEU A 47 12.19 11.63 3.00
CA LEU A 47 11.79 10.26 2.72
C LEU A 47 11.71 10.03 1.21
N THR A 48 12.35 8.95 0.74
CA THR A 48 12.28 8.50 -0.65
C THR A 48 11.11 7.53 -0.87
N ASP A 49 10.86 7.18 -2.13
CA ASP A 49 9.83 6.21 -2.53
C ASP A 49 8.42 6.58 -2.06
N VAL A 50 8.06 7.84 -2.21
CA VAL A 50 6.73 8.35 -1.89
C VAL A 50 5.72 7.82 -2.91
N TYR A 51 4.69 7.11 -2.45
CA TYR A 51 3.56 6.67 -3.26
C TYR A 51 2.35 7.55 -3.04
N ILE A 52 1.60 7.78 -4.11
CA ILE A 52 0.33 8.49 -4.05
C ILE A 52 -0.73 7.57 -4.62
N HIS A 53 -1.75 7.30 -3.82
CA HIS A 53 -2.90 6.50 -4.23
C HIS A 53 -4.15 7.16 -3.67
N GLU A 54 -5.14 7.41 -4.52
CA GLU A 54 -6.44 7.99 -4.15
C GLU A 54 -6.34 9.27 -3.28
N GLY A 55 -5.37 10.14 -3.60
CA GLY A 55 -5.17 11.40 -2.87
C GLY A 55 -4.51 11.25 -1.49
N LYS A 56 -4.12 10.04 -1.10
CA LYS A 56 -3.29 9.77 0.07
C LYS A 56 -1.83 9.59 -0.31
N THR A 57 -0.96 10.05 0.57
CA THR A 57 0.49 9.90 0.46
C THR A 57 0.96 8.78 1.36
N TYR A 58 1.75 7.88 0.81
CA TYR A 58 2.29 6.70 1.47
C TYR A 58 3.80 6.71 1.41
N VAL A 59 4.43 6.21 2.46
CA VAL A 59 5.89 6.08 2.57
C VAL A 59 6.28 4.71 3.11
N PRO A 60 7.50 4.22 2.84
CA PRO A 60 7.99 2.99 3.45
C PRO A 60 8.01 3.12 4.99
N LEU A 61 7.37 2.17 5.70
CA LEU A 61 7.32 2.15 7.16
C LEU A 61 8.72 2.22 7.77
N LYS A 62 9.65 1.42 7.26
CA LYS A 62 11.03 1.34 7.78
C LYS A 62 11.77 2.68 7.67
N SER A 63 11.66 3.36 6.53
CA SER A 63 12.28 4.67 6.32
C SER A 63 11.67 5.74 7.22
N LEU A 64 10.34 5.74 7.37
CA LEU A 64 9.64 6.64 8.28
C LEU A 64 10.03 6.41 9.74
N ALA A 65 10.03 5.15 10.19
CA ALA A 65 10.41 4.78 11.55
C ALA A 65 11.85 5.21 11.86
N LEU A 66 12.78 4.91 10.95
CA LEU A 66 14.19 5.29 11.10
C LEU A 66 14.35 6.81 11.21
N ALA A 67 13.69 7.58 10.35
CA ALA A 67 13.73 9.04 10.39
C ALA A 67 13.19 9.64 11.69
N LEU A 68 12.22 8.96 12.32
CA LEU A 68 11.62 9.34 13.59
C LEU A 68 12.36 8.75 14.82
N GLY A 69 13.43 7.99 14.63
CA GLY A 69 14.18 7.38 15.73
C GLY A 69 13.45 6.21 16.41
N TYR A 70 12.62 5.49 15.66
CA TYR A 70 11.95 4.27 16.11
C TYR A 70 12.74 3.02 15.71
N GLU A 71 12.83 2.06 16.62
CA GLU A 71 13.19 0.69 16.30
C GLU A 71 11.97 -0.05 15.77
N VAL A 72 12.18 -0.89 14.75
CA VAL A 72 11.12 -1.71 14.14
C VAL A 72 11.42 -3.17 14.40
N SER A 73 10.54 -3.85 15.13
CA SER A 73 10.49 -5.31 15.16
C SER A 73 9.45 -5.82 14.17
N TYR A 74 9.72 -6.98 13.59
CA TYR A 74 8.83 -7.64 12.65
C TYR A 74 8.66 -9.11 13.04
N SER A 75 7.43 -9.59 12.98
CA SER A 75 7.10 -11.01 13.04
C SER A 75 6.06 -11.37 11.99
N LEU A 76 6.12 -12.61 11.52
CA LEU A 76 5.04 -13.23 10.75
C LEU A 76 4.32 -14.19 11.70
N GLN A 77 3.04 -13.95 11.94
CA GLN A 77 2.21 -14.78 12.79
C GLN A 77 1.41 -15.72 11.91
N GLU A 78 1.67 -17.02 12.07
CA GLU A 78 0.94 -18.07 11.36
C GLU A 78 -0.34 -18.38 12.15
N GLU A 79 -1.49 -17.94 11.62
CA GLU A 79 -2.81 -18.33 12.11
C GLU A 79 -3.56 -19.12 11.03
N PHE A 80 -4.84 -18.82 10.77
CA PHE A 80 -5.54 -19.32 9.59
C PHE A 80 -4.99 -18.71 8.29
N ASP A 81 -4.50 -17.47 8.37
CA ASP A 81 -3.72 -16.80 7.35
C ASP A 81 -2.40 -16.32 7.97
N ASN A 82 -1.43 -15.95 7.13
CA ASN A 82 -0.19 -15.33 7.59
C ASN A 82 -0.44 -13.83 7.84
N PHE A 83 -0.25 -13.38 9.08
CA PHE A 83 -0.35 -11.99 9.47
C PHE A 83 1.04 -11.38 9.67
N HIS A 84 1.30 -10.27 8.99
CA HIS A 84 2.47 -9.46 9.27
C HIS A 84 2.19 -8.63 10.51
N HIS A 85 3.15 -8.56 11.42
CA HIS A 85 3.07 -7.72 12.60
C HIS A 85 4.37 -6.94 12.75
N TYR A 86 4.23 -5.61 12.78
CA TYR A 86 5.31 -4.66 13.00
C TYR A 86 5.04 -3.91 14.30
N ASP A 87 5.99 -3.94 15.23
CA ASP A 87 5.97 -3.04 16.39
C ASP A 87 7.06 -1.99 16.25
N LEU A 88 6.69 -0.76 16.59
CA LEU A 88 7.55 0.41 16.52
C LEU A 88 7.71 0.97 17.93
N ASN A 89 8.93 0.90 18.44
CA ASN A 89 9.28 1.32 19.78
C ASN A 89 10.31 2.45 19.78
N SER A 90 10.15 3.37 20.73
CA SER A 90 11.10 4.45 20.99
C SER A 90 11.03 4.79 22.47
N ALA A 91 12.17 5.19 23.07
CA ALA A 91 12.25 5.46 24.50
C ALA A 91 11.38 6.64 24.96
N SER A 92 11.06 7.56 24.06
CA SER A 92 10.38 8.83 24.37
C SER A 92 9.10 9.07 23.57
N SER A 93 8.67 8.09 22.77
CA SER A 93 7.55 8.27 21.85
C SER A 93 6.54 7.12 21.98
N PRO A 94 5.26 7.32 21.58
CA PRO A 94 4.23 6.29 21.72
C PRO A 94 4.61 5.00 20.99
N LEU A 95 4.28 3.85 21.59
CA LEU A 95 4.37 2.55 20.92
C LEU A 95 3.32 2.46 19.81
N VAL A 96 3.69 1.97 18.65
CA VAL A 96 2.78 1.79 17.51
C VAL A 96 2.90 0.37 16.96
N SER A 97 1.78 -0.31 16.80
CA SER A 97 1.70 -1.62 16.17
C SER A 97 0.94 -1.52 14.86
N ILE A 98 1.46 -2.19 13.82
CA ILE A 98 0.78 -2.36 12.54
C ILE A 98 0.70 -3.85 12.27
N TRP A 99 -0.51 -4.37 12.12
CA TRP A 99 -0.72 -5.80 11.91
C TRP A 99 -1.81 -6.06 10.88
N GLY A 100 -1.64 -7.11 10.09
CA GLY A 100 -2.56 -7.44 9.01
C GLY A 100 -1.93 -8.22 7.88
N ASN A 101 -2.70 -8.40 6.81
CA ASN A 101 -2.23 -8.99 5.56
C ASN A 101 -3.06 -8.45 4.38
N ALA A 102 -2.76 -8.94 3.17
CA ALA A 102 -3.47 -8.50 1.96
C ALA A 102 -4.98 -8.84 1.97
N ASN A 103 -5.38 -9.96 2.59
CA ASN A 103 -6.75 -10.46 2.56
C ASN A 103 -7.66 -9.79 3.60
N TRP A 104 -7.10 -9.37 4.74
CA TRP A 104 -7.83 -8.78 5.87
C TRP A 104 -7.60 -7.27 5.99
N GLY A 105 -6.63 -6.73 5.26
CA GLY A 105 -6.15 -5.38 5.44
C GLY A 105 -5.25 -5.23 6.66
N TYR A 106 -4.61 -4.07 6.78
CA TYR A 106 -3.72 -3.73 7.88
C TYR A 106 -4.39 -2.74 8.83
N THR A 107 -4.29 -3.04 10.12
CA THR A 107 -4.72 -2.17 11.22
C THR A 107 -3.52 -1.39 11.74
N ILE A 108 -3.73 -0.12 12.10
CA ILE A 108 -2.72 0.72 12.76
C ILE A 108 -3.23 1.03 14.16
N VAL A 109 -2.46 0.68 15.19
CA VAL A 109 -2.82 0.87 16.60
C VAL A 109 -1.72 1.66 17.29
N ARG A 110 -2.10 2.72 18.01
CA ARG A 110 -1.22 3.35 19.00
C ARG A 110 -1.45 2.67 20.34
N ARG A 111 -0.41 2.03 20.86
CA ARG A 111 -0.46 1.20 22.06
C ARG A 111 -0.27 2.05 23.31
N ALA A 112 -1.02 1.76 24.36
CA ALA A 112 -0.84 2.39 25.68
C ALA A 112 0.33 1.77 26.47
N ALA A 113 0.61 0.50 26.21
CA ALA A 113 1.71 -0.27 26.81
C ALA A 113 2.17 -1.38 25.84
N GLN A 114 3.21 -2.14 26.23
CA GLN A 114 3.71 -3.25 25.42
C GLN A 114 2.64 -4.33 25.21
N GLU A 115 1.84 -4.62 26.24
CA GLU A 115 0.72 -5.55 26.16
C GLU A 115 -0.54 -4.87 25.62
N MET A 116 -1.45 -5.67 25.05
CA MET A 116 -2.71 -5.14 24.52
C MET A 116 -3.51 -4.54 25.67
N SER A 117 -4.07 -3.36 25.43
CA SER A 117 -4.82 -2.63 26.43
C SER A 117 -6.13 -2.11 25.87
N VAL A 118 -7.15 -2.03 26.74
CA VAL A 118 -8.39 -1.30 26.43
C VAL A 118 -8.15 0.18 26.16
N ASN A 119 -6.99 0.70 26.57
CA ASN A 119 -6.56 2.07 26.33
C ASN A 119 -5.83 2.24 24.99
N ASP A 120 -5.64 1.17 24.22
CA ASP A 120 -5.07 1.25 22.88
C ASP A 120 -5.99 2.06 21.96
N VAL A 121 -5.40 2.87 21.10
CA VAL A 121 -6.14 3.74 20.18
C VAL A 121 -5.99 3.18 18.77
N ASN A 122 -7.11 2.69 18.23
CA ASN A 122 -7.19 2.30 16.82
C ASN A 122 -7.12 3.56 15.95
N ILE A 123 -6.00 3.71 15.23
CA ILE A 123 -5.76 4.83 14.32
C ILE A 123 -6.43 4.56 12.97
N TYR A 124 -6.34 3.32 12.51
CA TYR A 124 -6.98 2.84 11.30
C TYR A 124 -7.38 1.38 11.46
N THR A 125 -8.61 1.04 11.07
CA THR A 125 -9.12 -0.33 11.04
C THR A 125 -9.76 -0.57 9.67
N PRO A 126 -9.40 -1.65 8.96
CA PRO A 126 -9.98 -1.96 7.65
C PRO A 126 -11.49 -2.23 7.76
N SER A 127 -12.24 -1.72 6.79
CA SER A 127 -13.64 -2.09 6.61
C SER A 127 -13.73 -3.50 6.05
N ARG A 128 -14.69 -4.30 6.54
CA ARG A 128 -14.88 -5.68 6.10
C ARG A 128 -16.31 -5.91 5.62
N LEU A 129 -16.44 -6.71 4.57
CA LEU A 129 -17.70 -7.21 4.05
C LEU A 129 -17.98 -8.57 4.71
N CYS A 130 -18.96 -8.60 5.61
CA CYS A 130 -19.39 -9.82 6.27
C CYS A 130 -20.81 -10.18 5.76
N PRO A 131 -21.00 -11.32 5.09
CA PRO A 131 -22.34 -11.80 4.77
C PRO A 131 -23.19 -11.95 6.05
N PRO A 132 -24.51 -11.72 5.98
CA PRO A 132 -25.39 -12.00 7.11
C PRO A 132 -25.21 -13.44 7.60
N GLU A 133 -25.18 -13.61 8.92
CA GLU A 133 -25.08 -14.93 9.57
C GLU A 133 -23.80 -15.72 9.21
N SER A 134 -22.73 -15.05 8.79
CA SER A 134 -21.44 -15.67 8.48
C SER A 134 -20.28 -14.99 9.22
N ASP A 135 -19.37 -15.81 9.75
CA ASP A 135 -18.09 -15.35 10.32
C ASP A 135 -17.01 -15.14 9.25
N ASN A 136 -17.32 -15.45 7.99
CA ASN A 136 -16.39 -15.31 6.87
C ASN A 136 -16.46 -13.89 6.28
N CYS A 137 -15.70 -12.99 6.88
CA CYS A 137 -15.58 -11.61 6.41
C CYS A 137 -14.39 -11.45 5.45
N SER A 138 -14.56 -10.66 4.38
CA SER A 138 -13.47 -10.25 3.49
C SER A 138 -13.17 -8.75 3.62
N LEU A 139 -11.99 -8.33 3.17
CA LEU A 139 -11.68 -6.90 3.06
C LEU A 139 -12.63 -6.19 2.09
N ASP A 140 -13.19 -5.05 2.50
CA ASP A 140 -13.88 -4.13 1.59
C ASP A 140 -12.83 -3.29 0.84
N GLU A 141 -12.27 -3.84 -0.24
CA GLU A 141 -11.22 -3.18 -1.03
C GLU A 141 -11.66 -1.81 -1.56
N SER A 142 -12.96 -1.62 -1.83
CA SER A 142 -13.51 -0.35 -2.33
C SER A 142 -13.42 0.81 -1.34
N LYS A 143 -13.18 0.50 -0.06
CA LYS A 143 -12.99 1.47 1.03
C LYS A 143 -11.62 1.35 1.67
N TYR A 144 -10.75 0.51 1.12
CA TYR A 144 -9.47 0.23 1.74
C TYR A 144 -8.43 1.27 1.38
N GLU A 145 -8.05 2.07 2.37
CA GLU A 145 -7.08 3.14 2.22
C GLU A 145 -5.91 2.99 3.21
N GLY A 146 -5.75 1.80 3.79
CA GLY A 146 -4.78 1.47 4.83
C GLY A 146 -3.38 1.15 4.31
N PRO A 147 -2.48 0.63 5.16
CA PRO A 147 -1.16 0.16 4.74
C PRO A 147 -1.22 -0.92 3.65
N PHE A 148 -0.21 -1.02 2.81
CA PHE A 148 -0.15 -2.09 1.81
C PHE A 148 1.29 -2.56 1.58
N LEU A 149 1.43 -3.84 1.24
CA LEU A 149 2.72 -4.38 0.81
C LEU A 149 2.89 -4.18 -0.69
N PHE A 150 3.99 -3.56 -1.08
CA PHE A 150 4.42 -3.49 -2.47
C PHE A 150 5.90 -3.83 -2.56
N LYS A 151 6.26 -4.83 -3.38
CA LYS A 151 7.65 -5.33 -3.50
C LYS A 151 8.32 -5.58 -2.13
N ASN A 152 7.62 -6.32 -1.26
CA ASN A 152 8.07 -6.67 0.11
C ASN A 152 8.33 -5.47 1.04
N THR A 153 7.86 -4.28 0.68
CA THR A 153 7.95 -3.08 1.50
C THR A 153 6.55 -2.70 1.96
N LEU A 154 6.37 -2.52 3.27
CA LEU A 154 5.11 -2.01 3.80
C LEU A 154 5.07 -0.49 3.64
N TYR A 155 4.13 -0.03 2.83
CA TYR A 155 3.81 1.38 2.65
C TYR A 155 2.69 1.77 3.60
N VAL A 156 2.86 2.89 4.30
CA VAL A 156 1.93 3.36 5.31
C VAL A 156 1.44 4.78 5.01
N PRO A 157 0.15 5.08 5.25
CA PRO A 157 -0.41 6.40 4.99
C PRO A 157 0.16 7.44 5.96
N VAL A 158 0.80 8.48 5.42
CA VAL A 158 1.52 9.53 6.19
C VAL A 158 0.62 10.18 7.24
N ARG A 159 -0.64 10.48 6.88
CA ARG A 159 -1.60 11.14 7.78
C ARG A 159 -1.94 10.28 8.99
N ASP A 160 -2.12 8.98 8.80
CA ASP A 160 -2.49 8.09 9.89
C ASP A 160 -1.26 7.78 10.77
N MET A 161 -0.08 7.63 10.17
CA MET A 161 1.16 7.54 10.95
C MET A 161 1.44 8.81 11.76
N ALA A 162 1.14 10.01 11.24
CA ALA A 162 1.24 11.24 12.01
C ALA A 162 0.35 11.20 13.27
N LYS A 163 -0.87 10.65 13.17
CA LYS A 163 -1.75 10.46 14.34
C LYS A 163 -1.20 9.40 15.29
N ALA A 164 -0.73 8.27 14.75
CA ALA A 164 -0.19 7.15 15.52
C ALA A 164 1.03 7.56 16.37
N PHE A 165 1.94 8.33 15.79
CA PHE A 165 3.12 8.85 16.49
C PHE A 165 2.87 10.14 17.28
N ASN A 166 1.62 10.63 17.32
CA ASN A 166 1.26 11.90 17.95
C ASN A 166 2.06 13.11 17.43
N LEU A 167 2.32 13.15 16.13
CA LEU A 167 3.05 14.21 15.45
C LEU A 167 2.11 15.30 14.91
N LYS A 168 2.70 16.44 14.55
CA LYS A 168 2.08 17.46 13.71
C LYS A 168 2.41 17.16 12.26
N LEU A 169 1.39 17.17 11.40
CA LEU A 169 1.54 17.12 9.95
C LEU A 169 1.28 18.52 9.37
N THR A 170 2.31 19.11 8.78
CA THR A 170 2.20 20.37 8.03
C THR A 170 2.28 20.09 6.53
N ILE A 171 1.39 20.70 5.76
CA ILE A 171 1.36 20.57 4.31
C ILE A 171 1.60 21.96 3.70
N THR A 172 2.69 22.11 2.97
CA THR A 172 3.10 23.36 2.34
C THR A 172 3.08 23.20 0.83
N LEU A 173 2.47 24.16 0.13
CA LEU A 173 2.56 24.24 -1.33
C LEU A 173 3.91 24.89 -1.70
N THR A 174 4.68 24.22 -2.55
CA THR A 174 5.97 24.67 -3.07
C THR A 174 5.90 24.83 -4.59
N GLN A 175 6.94 25.41 -5.19
CA GLN A 175 7.06 25.49 -6.65
C GLN A 175 7.15 24.09 -7.29
N GLU A 176 7.67 23.12 -6.55
CA GLU A 176 7.87 21.74 -7.01
C GLU A 176 6.66 20.83 -6.71
N GLY A 177 5.72 21.28 -5.86
CA GLY A 177 4.51 20.53 -5.52
C GLY A 177 4.05 20.73 -4.08
N ARG A 178 3.89 19.65 -3.32
CA ARG A 178 3.45 19.65 -1.92
C ARG A 178 4.52 19.02 -1.04
N LEU A 179 4.94 19.75 -0.02
CA LEU A 179 5.78 19.24 1.05
C LEU A 179 4.90 18.82 2.24
N LEU A 180 5.01 17.56 2.64
CA LEU A 180 4.41 17.02 3.86
C LEU A 180 5.51 16.88 4.92
N GLN A 181 5.43 17.67 5.97
CA GLN A 181 6.41 17.68 7.05
C GLN A 181 5.82 17.11 8.34
N LEU A 182 6.47 16.09 8.89
CA LEU A 182 6.17 15.48 10.19
C LEU A 182 7.14 16.01 11.24
N SER A 183 6.59 16.66 12.27
CA SER A 183 7.35 17.22 13.39
C SER A 183 6.74 16.85 14.74
N PRO A 184 7.51 16.88 15.84
CA PRO A 184 6.94 16.88 17.19
C PRO A 184 5.86 17.96 17.34
N ARG A 185 4.89 17.70 18.23
CA ARG A 185 3.85 18.67 18.59
C ARG A 185 4.36 19.74 19.54
#